data_AF-A0A814QK12-F1
#
_entry.id   AF-A0A814QK12-F1
#
_cell.length_a   1.000
_cell.length_b   1.000
_cell.length_c   1.000
_cell.angle_alpha   90.00
_cell.angle_beta   90.00
_cell.angle_gamma   90.00
#
_symmetry.space_group_name_H-M   'P 1'
#
loop_
_entity.id
_entity.type
_entity.pdbx_description
1 polymer ?
#
loop_
_entity_poly.entity_id
_entity_poly.type
_entity_poly.pdbx_seq_one_letter_code
_entity_poly.pdbx_strand_id
1 'polypeptide(L)'
;MLRPSALRQLLSQGTAGTIQATILTTRSGEYLDYVLRNDLQNQSVSSSSLNQSQKNQINVKSLCAIICSVYQSYQKLSHAFADILNYVIIDCDMYRLAIRPVGNHLICICADSNTGLGILKLKINSLADSLSSILNFAIYS
;
A
#
# COMPACT_ATOMS: atom_id res chain seq x y z
N MET A 1 21.74 -4.53 2.94
CA MET A 1 21.11 -3.17 2.98
C MET A 1 20.00 -3.05 1.93
N LEU A 2 18.78 -2.66 2.32
CA LEU A 2 17.70 -2.37 1.35
C LEU A 2 18.04 -1.09 0.56
N ARG A 3 18.00 -1.15 -0.78
CA ARG A 3 18.16 0.04 -1.62
C ARG A 3 16.80 0.76 -1.74
N PRO A 4 16.65 2.02 -1.26
CA PRO A 4 15.38 2.74 -1.33
C PRO A 4 14.83 2.89 -2.76
N SER A 5 15.72 3.00 -3.76
CA SER A 5 15.32 3.08 -5.17
C SER A 5 14.66 1.80 -5.70
N ALA A 6 15.17 0.63 -5.31
CA ALA A 6 14.61 -0.65 -5.72
C ALA A 6 13.23 -0.88 -5.08
N LEU A 7 13.08 -0.49 -3.81
CA LEU A 7 11.80 -0.56 -3.10
C LEU A 7 10.75 0.32 -3.80
N ARG A 8 11.09 1.58 -4.07
CA ARG A 8 10.18 2.50 -4.74
C ARG A 8 9.81 2.08 -6.15
N GLN A 9 10.76 1.48 -6.89
CA GLN A 9 10.48 0.92 -8.21
C GLN A 9 9.48 -0.24 -8.13
N LEU A 10 9.60 -1.12 -7.12
CA LEU A 10 8.63 -2.19 -6.88
C LEU A 10 7.24 -1.64 -6.55
N LEU A 11 7.15 -0.66 -5.65
CA LEU A 11 5.88 -0.01 -5.30
C LEU A 11 5.24 0.70 -6.49
N SER A 12 6.07 1.27 -7.39
CA SER A 12 5.61 1.86 -8.65
C SER A 12 4.94 0.84 -9.58
N GLN A 13 5.49 -0.37 -9.68
CA GLN A 13 4.86 -1.47 -10.44
C GLN A 13 3.49 -1.87 -9.86
N GLY A 14 3.35 -1.81 -8.54
CA GLY A 14 2.07 -1.96 -7.85
C GLY A 14 1.04 -0.90 -8.24
N THR A 15 1.48 0.30 -8.60
CA THR A 15 0.63 1.48 -8.85
C THR A 15 0.19 1.61 -10.32
N ALA A 16 0.05 0.49 -11.03
CA ALA A 16 -0.38 0.45 -12.44
C ALA A 16 -1.90 0.21 -12.60
N GLY A 17 -2.45 0.60 -13.76
CA GLY A 17 -3.83 0.25 -14.15
C GLY A 17 -4.87 1.16 -13.48
N THR A 18 -5.62 0.65 -12.52
CA THR A 18 -6.66 1.38 -11.75
C THR A 18 -6.25 1.69 -10.31
N ILE A 19 -5.02 1.31 -9.93
CA ILE A 19 -4.47 1.59 -8.61
C ILE A 19 -4.04 3.06 -8.54
N GLN A 20 -4.47 3.71 -7.46
CA GLN A 20 -4.23 5.12 -7.17
C GLN A 20 -3.04 5.31 -6.22
N ALA A 21 -2.85 4.38 -5.28
CA ALA A 21 -1.74 4.43 -4.36
C ALA A 21 -1.26 3.03 -3.95
N THR A 22 0.04 2.90 -3.75
CA THR A 22 0.68 1.76 -3.08
C THR A 22 1.43 2.29 -1.88
N ILE A 23 1.18 1.74 -0.70
CA ILE A 23 1.68 2.26 0.58
C ILE A 23 2.33 1.11 1.35
N LEU A 24 3.53 1.35 1.86
CA LEU A 24 4.20 0.47 2.79
C LEU A 24 4.25 1.14 4.17
N THR A 25 3.73 0.46 5.19
CA THR A 25 3.64 0.97 6.56
C THR A 25 4.14 -0.06 7.57
N THR A 26 4.57 0.41 8.73
CA THR A 26 4.91 -0.43 9.88
C THR A 26 3.64 -0.94 10.58
N ARG A 27 3.79 -1.90 11.48
CA ARG A 27 2.70 -2.34 12.37
C ARG A 27 2.30 -1.30 13.44
N SER A 28 3.02 -0.17 13.54
CA SER A 28 2.68 0.96 14.40
C SER A 28 1.88 2.04 13.68
N GLY A 29 1.70 1.94 12.36
CA GLY A 29 0.97 2.93 11.56
C GLY A 29 1.82 4.07 11.00
N GLU A 30 3.15 3.93 11.03
CA GLU A 30 4.09 4.86 10.39
C GLU A 30 4.32 4.45 8.94
N TYR A 31 4.40 5.40 8.00
CA TYR A 31 4.73 5.06 6.61
C TYR A 31 6.24 4.89 6.45
N LEU A 32 6.65 3.88 5.69
CA LEU A 32 8.04 3.68 5.27
C LEU A 32 8.27 4.27 3.89
N ASP A 33 7.39 3.97 2.95
CA ASP A 33 7.43 4.51 1.59
C ASP A 33 6.03 4.41 0.96
N TYR A 34 5.77 5.23 -0.06
CA TYR A 34 4.52 5.19 -0.80
C TYR A 34 4.71 5.73 -2.22
N VAL A 35 3.85 5.28 -3.13
CA VAL A 35 3.75 5.80 -4.48
C VAL A 35 2.31 6.16 -4.75
N LEU A 36 2.08 7.42 -5.12
CA LEU A 36 0.79 7.90 -5.63
C LEU A 36 0.86 7.98 -7.15
N ARG A 37 -0.23 7.61 -7.81
CA ARG A 37 -0.33 7.71 -9.27
C ARG A 37 -0.18 9.15 -9.77
N ASN A 38 -0.69 10.11 -9.03
CA ASN A 38 -0.58 11.53 -9.38
C ASN A 38 0.88 12.02 -9.41
N ASP A 39 1.75 11.42 -8.59
CA ASP A 39 3.17 11.75 -8.56
C ASP A 39 3.92 11.19 -9.78
N LEU A 40 3.43 10.08 -10.36
CA LEU A 40 3.96 9.52 -11.61
C LEU A 40 3.55 10.34 -12.83
N GLN A 41 2.36 10.94 -12.82
CA GLN A 41 1.87 11.79 -13.92
C GLN A 41 2.51 13.19 -13.91
N ASN A 42 2.88 13.70 -12.73
CA ASN A 42 3.50 15.01 -12.58
C ASN A 42 5.02 15.01 -12.86
N GLN A 43 5.67 13.85 -13.02
CA GLN A 43 7.09 13.77 -13.38
C GLN A 43 7.36 13.88 -14.90
N SER A 44 6.33 13.80 -15.74
CA SER A 44 6.47 14.00 -17.19
C SER A 44 6.14 15.42 -17.67
N VAL A 45 5.80 16.35 -16.76
CA VAL A 45 5.56 17.76 -17.10
C VAL A 45 6.39 18.65 -16.18
N SER A 46 7.53 19.07 -16.69
CA SER A 46 8.42 20.04 -16.06
C SER A 46 7.68 21.33 -15.74
N SER A 47 7.69 21.70 -14.46
CA SER A 47 7.71 23.08 -13.94
C SER A 47 6.85 24.13 -14.67
N SER A 48 5.72 24.51 -14.08
CA SER A 48 5.38 25.93 -13.85
C SER A 48 4.01 26.11 -13.19
N SER A 49 3.99 27.11 -12.31
CA SER A 49 2.82 27.74 -11.68
C SER A 49 2.12 26.99 -10.55
N LEU A 50 2.25 27.63 -9.37
CA LEU A 50 1.38 27.50 -8.22
C LEU A 50 -0.08 27.51 -8.67
N ASN A 51 -0.80 26.45 -8.36
CA ASN A 51 -2.19 26.50 -7.93
C ASN A 51 -2.40 25.38 -6.92
N GLN A 52 -2.13 25.70 -5.65
CA GLN A 52 -2.60 24.96 -4.48
C GLN A 52 -4.13 25.08 -4.35
N SER A 53 -4.87 24.71 -5.39
CA SER A 53 -6.32 24.69 -5.40
C SER A 53 -6.78 23.30 -4.95
N GLN A 54 -7.04 23.14 -3.65
CA GLN A 54 -7.96 22.16 -3.06
C GLN A 54 -8.03 20.77 -3.74
N LYS A 55 -6.87 20.14 -3.98
CA LYS A 55 -6.86 18.71 -4.31
C LYS A 55 -7.02 17.98 -2.99
N ASN A 56 -8.08 17.19 -2.84
CA ASN A 56 -8.28 16.21 -1.75
C ASN A 56 -6.96 15.50 -1.44
N GLN A 57 -6.18 16.06 -0.50
CA GLN A 57 -4.84 15.59 -0.22
C GLN A 57 -5.04 14.41 0.70
N ILE A 58 -4.93 13.20 0.16
CA ILE A 58 -4.95 11.99 0.97
C ILE A 58 -3.76 12.11 1.93
N ASN A 59 -4.03 12.39 3.21
CA ASN A 59 -3.00 12.42 4.22
C ASN A 59 -2.52 11.00 4.45
N VAL A 60 -1.41 10.63 3.80
CA VAL A 60 -0.84 9.28 3.84
C VAL A 60 -0.58 8.83 5.28
N LYS A 61 -0.19 9.74 6.19
CA LYS A 61 0.02 9.43 7.61
C LYS A 61 -1.28 8.96 8.26
N SER A 62 -2.36 9.72 8.08
CA SER A 62 -3.68 9.35 8.61
C SER A 62 -4.15 8.02 8.02
N LEU A 63 -3.94 7.80 6.73
CA LEU A 63 -4.31 6.56 6.06
C LEU A 63 -3.53 5.36 6.61
N CYS A 64 -2.23 5.50 6.86
CA CYS A 64 -1.41 4.45 7.49
C CYS A 64 -1.90 4.09 8.89
N ALA A 65 -2.24 5.11 9.71
CA ALA A 65 -2.80 4.89 11.04
C ALA A 65 -4.14 4.13 10.98
N ILE A 66 -5.02 4.48 10.04
CA ILE A 66 -6.30 3.79 9.82
C ILE A 66 -6.08 2.35 9.37
N ILE A 67 -5.25 2.14 8.34
CA ILE A 67 -4.90 0.80 7.81
C ILE A 67 -4.39 -0.10 8.94
N CYS A 68 -3.48 0.43 9.76
CA CYS A 68 -2.90 -0.27 10.88
C CYS A 68 -3.95 -0.63 11.93
N SER A 69 -4.78 0.34 12.34
CA SER A 69 -5.87 0.14 13.31
C SER A 69 -6.86 -0.94 12.86
N VAL A 70 -7.29 -0.87 11.61
CA VAL A 70 -8.21 -1.86 11.02
C VAL A 70 -7.57 -3.23 11.02
N TYR A 71 -6.35 -3.35 10.50
CA TYR A 71 -5.65 -4.64 10.44
C TYR A 71 -5.45 -5.26 11.82
N GLN A 72 -5.00 -4.47 12.82
CA GLN A 72 -4.79 -4.94 14.18
C GLN A 72 -6.09 -5.44 14.83
N SER A 73 -7.22 -4.80 14.54
CA SER A 73 -8.53 -5.21 15.06
C SER A 73 -8.91 -6.60 14.55
N TYR A 74 -8.73 -6.85 13.24
CA TYR A 74 -8.97 -8.18 12.66
C TYR A 74 -7.92 -9.21 13.06
N GLN A 75 -6.67 -8.79 13.29
CA GLN A 75 -5.61 -9.68 13.76
C GLN A 75 -5.91 -10.19 15.17
N LYS A 76 -6.36 -9.33 16.08
CA LYS A 76 -6.80 -9.73 17.44
C LYS A 76 -7.94 -10.74 17.38
N LEU A 77 -8.89 -10.53 16.47
CA LEU A 77 -9.98 -11.46 16.25
C LEU A 77 -9.49 -12.81 15.71
N SER A 78 -8.58 -12.80 14.74
CA SER A 78 -8.01 -14.03 14.15
C SER A 78 -7.23 -14.86 15.18
N HIS A 79 -6.52 -14.19 16.10
CA HIS A 79 -5.84 -14.86 17.22
C HIS A 79 -6.81 -15.60 18.15
N ALA A 80 -8.04 -15.09 18.34
CA ALA A 80 -9.06 -15.79 19.13
C ALA A 80 -9.50 -17.11 18.46
N PHE A 81 -9.36 -17.22 17.14
CA PHE A 81 -9.71 -18.40 16.35
C PHE A 81 -8.49 -19.28 15.97
N ALA A 82 -7.30 -18.99 16.52
CA ALA A 82 -6.04 -19.65 16.17
C ALA A 82 -5.73 -19.63 14.66
N ASP A 83 -6.19 -18.60 13.94
CA ASP A 83 -5.98 -18.44 12.50
C ASP A 83 -5.09 -17.23 12.19
N ILE A 84 -4.47 -17.23 11.01
CA ILE A 84 -3.53 -16.20 10.56
C ILE A 84 -4.23 -15.29 9.54
N LEU A 85 -4.34 -14.01 9.87
CA LEU A 85 -4.91 -13.02 8.97
C LEU A 85 -4.03 -12.81 7.74
N ASN A 86 -4.45 -13.36 6.59
CA ASN A 86 -3.68 -13.30 5.35
C ASN A 86 -3.79 -11.98 4.60
N TYR A 87 -4.98 -11.36 4.57
CA TYR A 87 -5.19 -10.03 4.00
C TYR A 87 -6.59 -9.52 4.40
N VAL A 88 -6.80 -8.21 4.27
CA VAL A 88 -8.10 -7.53 4.46
C VAL A 88 -8.41 -6.76 3.19
N ILE A 89 -9.63 -6.90 2.67
CA ILE A 89 -10.13 -6.06 1.57
C ILE A 89 -11.27 -5.22 2.13
N ILE A 90 -11.21 -3.92 1.88
CA ILE A 90 -12.20 -2.93 2.31
C ILE A 90 -12.79 -2.32 1.04
N ASP A 91 -14.08 -2.53 0.82
CA ASP A 91 -14.82 -1.90 -0.28
C ASP A 91 -15.51 -0.65 0.25
N CYS A 92 -15.12 0.52 -0.26
CA CYS A 92 -15.75 1.81 0.05
C CYS A 92 -16.34 2.39 -1.25
N ASP A 93 -17.33 3.27 -1.12
CA ASP A 93 -18.03 3.88 -2.26
C ASP A 93 -17.10 4.52 -3.31
N MET A 94 -16.01 5.14 -2.83
CA MET A 94 -15.06 5.87 -3.68
C MET A 94 -13.80 5.07 -4.01
N TYR A 95 -13.40 4.13 -3.14
CA TYR A 95 -12.11 3.45 -3.24
C TYR A 95 -12.19 2.04 -2.68
N ARG A 96 -11.34 1.17 -3.21
CA ARG A 96 -11.12 -0.18 -2.68
C ARG A 96 -9.72 -0.29 -2.12
N LEU A 97 -9.61 -0.78 -0.90
CA LEU A 97 -8.33 -1.01 -0.24
C LEU A 97 -8.09 -2.50 -0.08
N ALA A 98 -6.86 -2.93 -0.33
CA ALA A 98 -6.40 -4.23 0.13
C ALA A 98 -5.17 -4.04 1.01
N ILE A 99 -5.11 -4.77 2.11
CA ILE A 99 -4.06 -4.72 3.12
C ILE A 99 -3.52 -6.13 3.30
N ARG A 100 -2.21 -6.35 3.18
CA ARG A 100 -1.54 -7.65 3.39
C ARG A 100 -0.31 -7.48 4.27
N PRO A 101 -0.06 -8.37 5.25
CA PRO A 101 1.17 -8.42 6.00
C PRO A 101 2.35 -8.90 5.14
N VAL A 102 3.52 -8.27 5.31
CA VAL A 102 4.80 -8.72 4.74
C VAL A 102 5.88 -8.61 5.83
N GLY A 103 6.16 -9.72 6.51
CA GLY A 103 7.00 -9.71 7.73
C GLY A 103 6.46 -8.73 8.78
N ASN A 104 7.32 -7.84 9.26
CA ASN A 104 6.97 -6.79 10.25
C ASN A 104 6.34 -5.54 9.64
N HIS A 105 5.94 -5.59 8.37
CA HIS A 105 5.33 -4.47 7.66
C HIS A 105 3.93 -4.84 7.13
N LEU A 106 3.17 -3.82 6.76
CA LEU A 106 1.91 -3.93 6.05
C LEU A 106 2.06 -3.25 4.70
N ILE A 107 1.64 -3.94 3.65
CA ILE A 107 1.47 -3.34 2.34
C ILE A 107 -0.01 -3.08 2.10
N CYS A 108 -0.31 -1.90 1.59
CA CYS A 108 -1.66 -1.52 1.21
C CYS A 108 -1.68 -1.02 -0.23
N ILE A 109 -2.68 -1.43 -0.98
CA ILE A 109 -3.00 -0.82 -2.28
C ILE A 109 -4.37 -0.18 -2.19
N CYS A 110 -4.48 1.03 -2.75
CA CYS A 110 -5.71 1.78 -2.87
C CYS A 110 -6.04 1.88 -4.36
N ALA A 111 -7.20 1.38 -4.75
CA ALA A 111 -7.70 1.40 -6.12
C ALA A 111 -9.01 2.18 -6.21
N ASP A 112 -9.42 2.52 -7.43
CA ASP A 112 -10.75 3.05 -7.67
C ASP A 112 -11.86 2.05 -7.29
N SER A 113 -13.08 2.55 -7.10
CA SER A 113 -14.25 1.71 -6.80
C SER A 113 -14.66 0.78 -7.95
N ASN A 114 -14.21 1.04 -9.18
CA ASN A 114 -14.50 0.20 -10.34
C ASN A 114 -13.59 -1.05 -10.42
N THR A 115 -12.49 -1.08 -9.67
CA THR A 115 -11.52 -2.17 -9.70
C THR A 115 -12.10 -3.44 -9.09
N GLY A 116 -12.26 -4.50 -9.88
CA GLY A 116 -12.74 -5.79 -9.37
C GLY A 116 -11.89 -6.33 -8.22
N LEU A 117 -12.53 -6.84 -7.17
CA LEU A 117 -11.84 -7.33 -5.96
C LEU A 117 -10.85 -8.46 -6.26
N GLY A 118 -11.11 -9.28 -7.29
CA GLY A 118 -10.18 -10.31 -7.77
C GLY A 118 -8.87 -9.74 -8.30
N ILE A 119 -8.92 -8.63 -9.03
CA ILE A 119 -7.72 -7.93 -9.54
C ILE A 119 -6.93 -7.36 -8.36
N LEU A 120 -7.63 -6.75 -7.40
CA LEU A 120 -7.02 -6.18 -6.20
C LEU A 120 -6.29 -7.27 -5.40
N LYS A 121 -6.94 -8.41 -5.18
CA LYS A 121 -6.36 -9.58 -4.51
C LYS A 121 -5.12 -10.12 -5.24
N LEU A 122 -5.18 -10.29 -6.56
CA LEU A 122 -4.04 -10.80 -7.33
C LEU A 122 -2.85 -9.84 -7.25
N LYS A 123 -3.10 -8.54 -7.40
CA LYS A 123 -2.04 -7.52 -7.37
C LYS A 123 -1.38 -7.41 -6.02
N ILE A 124 -2.15 -7.31 -4.92
CA ILE A 124 -1.54 -7.24 -3.60
C ILE A 124 -0.76 -8.52 -3.28
N ASN A 125 -1.24 -9.67 -3.76
CA ASN A 125 -0.54 -10.91 -3.53
C ASN A 125 0.82 -10.95 -4.23
N SER A 126 0.83 -10.70 -5.53
CA SER A 126 2.07 -10.66 -6.32
C SER A 126 3.08 -9.63 -5.79
N LEU A 127 2.59 -8.47 -5.36
CA LEU A 127 3.44 -7.40 -4.81
C LEU A 127 4.03 -7.78 -3.45
N ALA A 128 3.24 -8.39 -2.58
CA ALA A 128 3.70 -8.86 -1.28
C ALA A 128 4.71 -10.02 -1.41
N ASP A 129 4.50 -10.94 -2.35
CA ASP A 129 5.43 -12.05 -2.58
C ASP A 129 6.79 -11.51 -3.09
N SER A 130 6.76 -10.55 -4.03
CA SER A 130 7.95 -9.84 -4.51
C SER A 130 8.65 -9.04 -3.42
N LEU A 131 7.90 -8.40 -2.52
CA LEU A 131 8.48 -7.65 -1.41
C LEU A 131 9.09 -8.59 -0.35
N SER A 132 8.43 -9.72 -0.08
CA SER A 132 8.90 -10.71 0.90
C SER A 132 10.24 -11.30 0.50
N SER A 133 10.45 -11.58 -0.80
CA SER A 133 11.73 -12.08 -1.29
C SER A 133 12.84 -11.05 -1.07
N ILE A 134 12.61 -9.79 -1.43
CA ILE A 134 13.57 -8.70 -1.25
C ILE A 134 13.90 -8.46 0.23
N LEU A 135 12.90 -8.47 1.11
CA LEU A 135 13.09 -8.27 2.55
C LEU A 135 13.87 -9.44 3.18
N ASN A 136 13.59 -10.68 2.76
CA ASN A 136 14.33 -11.84 3.22
C ASN A 136 15.81 -11.76 2.81
N PHE A 137 16.10 -11.39 1.56
CA PHE A 137 17.49 -11.21 1.11
C PHE A 137 18.27 -10.18 1.92
N ALA A 138 17.59 -9.15 2.43
CA ALA A 138 18.26 -8.09 3.19
C ALA A 138 18.52 -8.44 4.67
N ILE A 139 17.84 -9.45 5.22
CA ILE A 139 18.07 -9.94 6.59
C ILE A 139 19.27 -10.91 6.63
N TYR A 140 19.55 -11.61 5.53
CA TYR A 140 20.65 -12.57 5.40
C TYR A 140 21.92 -12.00 4.73
N SER A 141 21.99 -10.67 4.50
CA SER A 141 23.14 -9.97 3.89
C SER A 141 23.78 -8.98 4.85
#